data_AF-A0A0C9UAH6-F1
#
_entry.id   AF-A0A0C9UAH6-F1
#
_cell.length_a   1.000
_cell.length_b   1.000
_cell.length_c   1.000
_cell.angle_alpha   90.00
_cell.angle_beta   90.00
_cell.angle_gamma   90.00
#
_symmetry.space_group_name_H-M   'P 1'
#
loop_
_entity.id
_entity.type
_entity.pdbx_description
1 polymer ?
#
loop_
_entity_poly.entity_id
_entity_poly.type
_entity_poly.pdbx_seq_one_letter_code
_entity_poly.pdbx_strand_id
1 'polypeptide(L)'
;METKLVLCAHDEMTAQANDGQKMSWVWQGEQPLKQKGLGHGLHQSGFIGSTVGWLKEASQTLEYGKNYDGYWNRELFVKQLKDCGIAQDFTNNVAPSLSWLSFQTQTENAASSALSKYQS
;
A
#
# COMPACT_ATOMS: atom_id res chain seq x y z
N MET A 1 -25.57 21.04 -7.25
CA MET A 1 -24.48 20.27 -7.90
C MET A 1 -24.48 18.90 -7.24
N GLU A 2 -24.50 17.84 -8.03
CA GLU A 2 -24.53 16.46 -7.52
C GLU A 2 -23.08 16.02 -7.25
N THR A 3 -22.77 15.76 -5.98
CA THR A 3 -21.45 15.25 -5.58
C THR A 3 -21.39 13.77 -5.92
N LYS A 4 -20.52 13.37 -6.84
CA LYS A 4 -20.31 11.93 -7.08
C LYS A 4 -19.20 11.43 -6.17
N LEU A 5 -19.47 10.30 -5.52
CA LEU A 5 -18.52 9.61 -4.66
C LEU A 5 -17.72 8.62 -5.52
N VAL A 6 -16.41 8.63 -5.36
CA VAL A 6 -15.52 7.64 -5.98
C VAL A 6 -14.88 6.80 -4.90
N LEU A 7 -14.93 5.48 -5.09
CA LEU A 7 -14.27 4.52 -4.23
C LEU A 7 -12.78 4.52 -4.55
N CYS A 8 -11.96 4.71 -3.51
CA CYS A 8 -10.53 4.49 -3.56
C CYS A 8 -10.16 3.53 -2.42
N ALA A 9 -9.63 2.36 -2.79
CA ALA A 9 -9.12 1.39 -1.84
C ALA A 9 -7.60 1.55 -1.70
N HIS A 10 -7.11 1.36 -0.49
CA HIS A 10 -5.70 1.37 -0.14
C HIS A 10 -5.33 0.03 0.46
N ASP A 11 -4.18 -0.50 0.09
CA ASP A 11 -3.63 -1.70 0.71
C ASP A 11 -2.09 -1.68 0.68
N GLU A 12 -1.51 -2.54 1.51
CA GLU A 12 -0.07 -2.73 1.69
C GLU A 12 0.31 -4.17 1.34
N MET A 13 1.37 -4.33 0.56
CA MET A 13 1.90 -5.63 0.17
C MET A 13 3.39 -5.70 0.49
N THR A 14 3.83 -6.87 0.93
CA THR A 14 5.25 -7.18 1.07
C THR A 14 5.65 -8.31 0.14
N ALA A 15 6.82 -8.18 -0.48
CA ALA A 15 7.40 -9.20 -1.34
C ALA A 15 8.87 -9.41 -0.96
N GLN A 16 9.26 -10.63 -0.61
CA GLN A 16 10.66 -10.96 -0.35
C GLN A 16 11.32 -11.62 -1.54
N ALA A 17 12.61 -11.34 -1.74
CA ALA A 17 13.43 -12.06 -2.71
C ALA A 17 13.47 -13.58 -2.45
N ASN A 18 13.27 -14.00 -1.19
CA ASN A 18 13.40 -15.38 -0.74
C ASN A 18 12.06 -16.06 -0.38
N ASP A 19 10.92 -15.57 -0.88
CA ASP A 19 9.60 -16.19 -0.66
C ASP A 19 9.34 -17.47 -1.49
N GLY A 20 10.37 -17.99 -2.16
CA GLY A 20 10.31 -19.25 -2.90
C GLY A 20 10.00 -20.47 -2.02
N GLN A 21 9.79 -21.63 -2.66
CA GLN A 21 9.45 -22.87 -1.97
C GLN A 21 10.53 -23.26 -0.93
N LYS A 22 10.14 -23.22 0.35
CA LYS A 22 11.01 -23.60 1.47
C LYS A 22 11.41 -25.07 1.40
N MET A 23 10.46 -25.92 0.98
CA MET A 23 10.65 -27.36 0.86
C MET A 23 10.61 -27.79 -0.61
N SER A 24 11.51 -28.69 -0.98
CA SER A 24 11.58 -29.30 -2.31
C SER A 24 12.07 -30.74 -2.17
N TRP A 25 11.57 -31.65 -2.99
CA TRP A 25 12.12 -33.01 -3.08
C TRP A 25 13.42 -32.97 -3.88
N VAL A 26 14.49 -33.53 -3.33
CA VAL A 26 15.81 -33.54 -3.96
C VAL A 26 16.38 -34.95 -3.88
N TRP A 27 17.03 -35.39 -4.95
CA TRP A 27 17.68 -36.71 -5.01
C TRP A 27 18.87 -36.77 -4.04
N GLN A 28 19.19 -37.98 -3.57
CA GLN A 28 20.27 -38.19 -2.62
C GLN A 28 21.62 -37.81 -3.26
N GLY A 29 22.33 -36.87 -2.63
CA GLY A 29 23.61 -36.34 -3.13
C GLY A 29 23.49 -35.01 -3.87
N GLU A 30 22.27 -34.57 -4.19
CA GLU A 30 22.02 -33.23 -4.72
C GLU A 30 21.55 -32.30 -3.61
N GLN A 31 22.10 -31.10 -3.53
CA GLN A 31 21.57 -30.01 -2.70
C GLN A 31 21.67 -28.70 -3.48
N PRO A 32 20.57 -28.22 -4.09
CA PRO A 32 20.57 -26.91 -4.73
C PRO A 32 20.80 -25.83 -3.67
N LEU A 33 21.73 -24.91 -3.95
CA LEU A 33 22.00 -23.79 -3.07
C LEU A 33 20.77 -22.87 -3.03
N LYS A 34 20.19 -22.71 -1.85
CA LYS A 34 19.12 -21.73 -1.60
C LYS A 34 19.70 -20.54 -0.86
N GLN A 35 19.23 -19.35 -1.23
CA GLN A 35 19.58 -18.13 -0.49
C GLN A 35 19.07 -18.25 0.95
N LYS A 36 19.90 -17.81 1.91
CA LYS A 36 19.64 -18.01 3.35
C LYS A 36 18.95 -16.77 3.94
N GLY A 37 17.88 -17.01 4.69
CA GLY A 37 17.20 -15.99 5.50
C GLY A 37 16.20 -15.13 4.73
N LEU A 38 15.57 -14.19 5.44
CA LEU A 38 14.53 -13.32 4.88
C LEU A 38 15.07 -12.39 3.78
N GLY A 39 16.37 -12.09 3.76
CA GLY A 39 17.00 -11.33 2.69
C GLY A 39 16.54 -9.87 2.63
N HIS A 40 16.44 -9.36 1.40
CA HIS A 40 15.95 -8.03 1.05
C HIS A 40 14.52 -8.15 0.52
N GLY A 41 13.63 -7.27 0.98
CA GLY A 41 12.24 -7.26 0.58
C GLY A 41 11.77 -5.88 0.15
N LEU A 42 10.71 -5.86 -0.64
CA LEU A 42 9.98 -4.67 -1.04
C LEU A 42 8.66 -4.60 -0.30
N HIS A 43 8.41 -3.46 0.34
CA HIS A 43 7.13 -3.12 0.95
C HIS A 43 6.47 -2.07 0.08
N GLN A 44 5.39 -2.44 -0.59
CA GLN A 44 4.62 -1.58 -1.47
C GLN A 44 3.35 -1.10 -0.77
N SER A 45 3.17 0.21 -0.72
CA SER A 45 1.88 0.84 -0.40
C SER A 45 1.26 1.39 -1.68
N GLY A 46 -0.01 1.11 -1.94
CA GLY A 46 -0.67 1.49 -3.18
C GLY A 46 -2.15 1.80 -3.05
N PHE A 47 -2.66 2.57 -4.00
CA PHE A 47 -4.07 2.94 -4.08
C PHE A 47 -4.68 2.45 -5.38
N ILE A 48 -5.92 1.96 -5.31
CA ILE A 48 -6.71 1.57 -6.47
C ILE A 48 -8.06 2.29 -6.45
N GLY A 49 -8.31 3.10 -7.47
CA GLY A 49 -9.57 3.78 -7.71
C GLY A 49 -10.50 2.97 -8.59
N SER A 50 -11.82 3.04 -8.36
CA SER A 50 -12.79 2.36 -9.22
C SER A 50 -12.86 2.93 -10.64
N THR A 51 -12.39 4.17 -10.85
CA THR A 51 -12.47 4.89 -12.13
C THR A 51 -11.19 4.80 -12.97
N VAL A 52 -10.02 4.78 -12.32
CA VAL A 52 -8.69 4.84 -12.97
C VAL A 52 -7.83 3.62 -12.71
N GLY A 53 -8.29 2.70 -11.86
CA GLY A 53 -7.49 1.56 -11.43
C GLY A 53 -6.33 2.01 -10.54
N TRP A 54 -5.15 1.45 -10.79
CA TRP A 54 -3.98 1.65 -9.93
C TRP A 54 -3.38 3.05 -10.08
N LEU A 55 -3.28 3.76 -8.96
CA LEU A 55 -2.67 5.09 -8.88
C LEU A 55 -1.16 4.96 -8.61
N LYS A 56 -0.39 4.93 -9.70
CA LYS A 56 1.05 4.70 -9.62
C LYS A 56 1.78 5.87 -8.94
N GLU A 57 1.41 7.12 -9.21
CA GLU A 57 2.07 8.29 -8.61
C GLU A 57 1.76 8.42 -7.12
N ALA A 58 0.58 7.93 -6.71
CA ALA A 58 0.20 7.81 -5.32
C ALA A 58 0.86 6.64 -4.56
N SER A 59 1.48 5.71 -5.28
CA SER A 59 2.06 4.49 -4.70
C SER A 59 3.50 4.73 -4.23
N GLN A 60 3.84 4.18 -3.08
CA GLN A 60 5.18 4.32 -2.48
C GLN A 60 5.78 2.94 -2.22
N THR A 61 7.05 2.80 -2.55
CA THR A 61 7.81 1.56 -2.34
C THR A 61 8.89 1.83 -1.31
N LEU A 62 9.03 0.92 -0.37
CA LEU A 62 10.03 0.98 0.68
C LEU A 62 10.84 -0.32 0.68
N GLU A 63 12.14 -0.21 0.80
CA GLU A 63 13.00 -1.38 0.94
C GLU A 63 13.01 -1.79 2.42
N TYR A 64 12.70 -3.05 2.71
CA TYR A 64 12.64 -3.55 4.09
C TYR A 64 13.56 -4.74 4.33
N GLY A 65 14.08 -4.83 5.55
CA GLY A 65 15.07 -5.83 5.95
C GLY A 65 16.06 -5.28 6.98
N LYS A 66 17.04 -6.11 7.37
CA LYS A 66 18.12 -5.68 8.28
C LYS A 66 18.97 -4.62 7.58
N ASN A 67 19.05 -3.42 8.14
CA ASN A 67 19.72 -2.22 7.59
C ASN A 67 19.00 -1.47 6.45
N TYR A 68 17.69 -1.67 6.29
CA TYR A 68 16.87 -0.91 5.33
C TYR A 68 15.84 -0.03 6.04
N ASP A 69 14.96 0.62 5.28
CA ASP A 69 14.04 1.67 5.74
C ASP A 69 12.96 1.17 6.74
N GLY A 70 12.91 -0.14 7.00
CA GLY A 70 12.02 -0.74 8.00
C GLY A 70 10.68 -1.15 7.42
N TYR A 71 9.63 -1.18 8.24
CA TYR A 71 8.29 -1.55 7.80
C TYR A 71 7.42 -0.31 7.60
N TRP A 72 6.43 -0.44 6.73
CA TRP A 72 5.39 0.56 6.60
C TRP A 72 4.70 0.81 7.94
N ASN A 73 4.44 2.08 8.22
CA ASN A 73 3.85 2.50 9.48
C ASN A 73 2.85 3.64 9.26
N ARG A 74 2.05 3.95 10.30
CA ARG A 74 1.02 4.99 10.23
C ARG A 74 1.56 6.38 9.86
N GLU A 75 2.80 6.69 10.19
CA GLU A 75 3.40 8.02 9.93
C GLU A 75 3.77 8.15 8.44
N LEU A 76 4.29 7.08 7.85
CA LEU A 76 4.51 6.95 6.41
C LEU A 76 3.19 7.00 5.65
N PHE A 77 2.11 6.40 6.16
CA PHE A 77 0.78 6.52 5.56
C PHE A 77 0.27 7.97 5.55
N VAL A 78 0.33 8.67 6.69
CA VAL A 78 -0.06 10.09 6.76
C VAL A 78 0.79 10.95 5.83
N LYS A 79 2.09 10.65 5.72
CA LYS A 79 3.00 11.33 4.80
C LYS A 79 2.63 11.06 3.35
N GLN A 80 2.36 9.81 2.98
CA GLN A 80 1.91 9.43 1.65
C GLN A 80 0.62 10.16 1.25
N LEU A 81 -0.38 10.22 2.14
CA LEU A 81 -1.62 10.96 1.88
C LEU A 81 -1.38 12.46 1.62
N LYS A 82 -0.44 13.07 2.33
CA LYS A 82 -0.11 14.50 2.18
C LYS A 82 0.73 14.77 0.94
N ASP A 83 1.75 13.96 0.72
CA ASP A 83 2.80 14.20 -0.28
C ASP A 83 2.38 13.70 -1.67
N CYS A 84 1.67 12.57 -1.74
CA CYS A 84 1.33 11.96 -3.04
C CYS A 84 0.12 12.64 -3.72
N GLY A 85 -0.55 13.56 -3.02
CA GLY A 85 -1.65 14.34 -3.58
C GLY A 85 -2.67 13.46 -4.29
N ILE A 86 -3.22 12.42 -3.62
CA ILE A 86 -4.29 11.56 -4.18
C ILE A 86 -5.38 12.42 -4.83
N ALA A 87 -5.72 13.54 -4.19
CA ALA A 87 -6.64 14.54 -4.74
C ALA A 87 -6.16 15.11 -6.08
N GLN A 88 -4.88 15.45 -6.23
CA GLN A 88 -4.30 15.95 -7.48
C GLN A 88 -4.33 14.88 -8.58
N ASP A 89 -3.94 13.65 -8.26
CA ASP A 89 -3.88 12.53 -9.21
C ASP A 89 -5.27 12.18 -9.76
N PHE A 90 -6.27 12.15 -8.88
CA PHE A 90 -7.67 11.98 -9.30
C PHE A 90 -8.27 13.23 -9.97
N THR A 91 -7.91 14.44 -9.55
CA THR A 91 -8.40 15.68 -10.19
C THR A 91 -7.89 15.75 -11.64
N ASN A 92 -6.64 15.36 -11.87
CA ASN A 92 -6.03 15.29 -13.19
C ASN A 92 -6.67 14.21 -14.07
N ASN A 93 -7.10 13.08 -13.49
CA ASN A 93 -7.57 11.92 -14.26
C ASN A 93 -9.11 11.73 -14.31
N VAL A 94 -9.88 12.28 -13.36
CA VAL A 94 -11.32 11.91 -13.14
C VAL A 94 -12.26 13.12 -12.99
N ALA A 95 -11.74 14.34 -13.10
CA ALA A 95 -12.47 15.62 -13.08
C ALA A 95 -12.76 16.23 -11.67
N PRO A 96 -12.81 17.57 -11.55
CA PRO A 96 -12.59 18.32 -10.30
C PRO A 96 -13.76 18.40 -9.31
N SER A 97 -14.77 17.51 -9.38
CA SER A 97 -16.04 17.67 -8.61
C SER A 97 -16.42 16.51 -7.67
N LEU A 98 -15.45 15.68 -7.27
CA LEU A 98 -15.71 14.42 -6.58
C LEU A 98 -15.24 14.42 -5.13
N SER A 99 -16.06 13.86 -4.23
CA SER A 99 -15.71 13.65 -2.83
C SER A 99 -15.24 12.21 -2.59
N TRP A 100 -14.34 12.04 -1.62
CA TRP A 100 -13.56 10.82 -1.41
C TRP A 100 -14.02 10.05 -0.17
N LEU A 101 -14.11 8.72 -0.28
CA LEU A 101 -14.21 7.83 0.87
C LEU A 101 -13.14 6.74 0.75
N SER A 102 -12.13 6.78 1.62
CA SER A 102 -11.10 5.74 1.72
C SER A 102 -11.50 4.75 2.81
N PHE A 103 -11.61 3.46 2.49
CA PHE A 103 -11.69 2.39 3.48
C PHE A 103 -10.33 1.73 3.64
N GLN A 104 -9.83 1.67 4.88
CA GLN A 104 -8.80 0.73 5.30
C GLN A 104 -9.39 -0.04 6.49
N THR A 105 -9.46 -1.37 6.39
CA THR A 105 -9.68 -2.23 7.57
C THR A 105 -8.42 -3.01 7.83
N GLN A 106 -7.53 -2.46 8.65
CA GLN A 106 -6.76 -3.32 9.56
C GLN A 106 -6.42 -2.61 10.88
N THR A 107 -7.00 -3.18 11.93
CA THR A 107 -6.88 -2.91 13.38
C THR A 107 -7.61 -1.69 13.92
N GLU A 108 -8.56 -2.01 14.81
CA GLU A 108 -9.48 -1.14 15.55
C GLU A 108 -8.75 0.03 16.25
N ASN A 109 -9.25 1.25 16.03
CA ASN A 109 -9.26 2.43 16.95
C ASN A 109 -9.04 3.80 16.28
N ALA A 110 -8.74 3.89 14.98
CA ALA A 110 -8.52 5.20 14.33
C ALA A 110 -9.74 5.80 13.61
N ALA A 111 -10.82 5.02 13.38
CA ALA A 111 -11.95 5.45 12.56
C ALA A 111 -12.87 6.50 13.22
N SER A 112 -12.84 6.63 14.55
CA SER A 112 -13.78 7.53 15.27
C SER A 112 -13.41 9.02 15.20
N SER A 113 -12.13 9.38 15.02
CA SER A 113 -11.71 10.80 15.08
C SER A 113 -11.77 11.51 13.72
N ALA A 114 -11.75 10.77 12.61
CA ALA A 114 -11.86 11.33 11.27
C ALA A 114 -13.31 11.69 10.90
N LEU A 115 -14.29 10.91 11.36
CA LEU A 115 -15.72 11.14 11.08
C LEU A 115 -16.28 12.39 11.77
N SER A 116 -15.77 12.77 12.95
CA SER A 116 -16.30 13.94 13.67
C SER A 116 -15.92 15.28 13.04
N LYS A 117 -14.90 15.32 12.16
CA LYS A 117 -14.45 16.56 11.50
C LYS A 117 -15.21 16.86 10.20
N TYR A 118 -15.93 15.89 9.65
CA TYR A 118 -16.70 16.04 8.42
C TYR A 118 -18.22 16.22 8.66
N GLN A 119 -18.65 16.24 9.93
CA GLN A 119 -20.04 16.47 10.33
C GLN A 119 -20.27 17.84 11.02
N SER A 120 -19.35 18.82 10.82
CA SER A 120 -19.54 20.20 11.27
C SER A 120 -19.61 21.18 10.10
#